data_AF-A0A7Y9IA35-F1
#
_entry.id   AF-A0A7Y9IA35-F1
#
_cell.length_a   1.000
_cell.length_b   1.000
_cell.length_c   1.000
_cell.angle_alpha   90.00
_cell.angle_beta   90.00
_cell.angle_gamma   90.00
#
_symmetry.space_group_name_H-M   'P 1'
#
loop_
_entity.id
_entity.type
_entity.pdbx_description
1 polymer ?
#
loop_
_entity_poly.entity_id
_entity_poly.type
_entity_poly.pdbx_seq_one_letter_code
_entity_poly.pdbx_strand_id
1 'polypeptide(L)'
;MMEVAQRGTDDGIRIRWAAAFLGAAVVLITGHVSTVHYDGAGADVLRGIGLVLMIIGVLLAVLGLAAGLPFARDAVRRDGLRAVGLFGLGAVVVLTAAAMMILPFAGTIVLIAAAVTLLEYVDRDAALPPPAARLRLALPFSLAVLALLPFGILHVLVWNPQVKLPGLSLDEIYGRLSAADQSLSVTWVISWAVVWGGAALAFPLICRSDRLTFVGPPRRTVCAGLILLALAGYSHGISGFSMGMAMADTFEESPTGGDAGPGATIIGIVAQLAVVAALLIGAAARADRPNAALNR
;
A
#
# COMPACT_ATOMS: atom_id res chain seq x y z
N MET A 1 -6.00 34.83 25.13
CA MET A 1 -6.08 33.60 25.97
C MET A 1 -7.06 32.56 25.41
N MET A 2 -8.27 32.93 24.97
CA MET A 2 -9.24 31.98 24.40
C MET A 2 -8.72 31.21 23.16
N GLU A 3 -7.92 31.86 22.31
CA GLU A 3 -7.40 31.26 21.07
C GLU A 3 -6.31 30.18 21.30
N VAL A 4 -5.57 30.28 22.40
CA VAL A 4 -4.55 29.28 22.78
C VAL A 4 -5.21 28.00 23.31
N ALA A 5 -6.33 28.12 24.01
CA ALA A 5 -7.09 26.98 24.52
C ALA A 5 -7.79 26.18 23.41
N GLN A 6 -8.28 26.84 22.35
CA GLN A 6 -8.91 26.18 21.20
C GLN A 6 -7.93 25.38 20.32
N ARG A 7 -6.63 25.69 20.33
CA ARG A 7 -5.63 24.95 19.51
C ARG A 7 -5.19 23.64 20.13
N GLY A 8 -5.06 23.57 21.45
CA GLY A 8 -4.73 22.32 22.14
C GLY A 8 -5.80 21.23 21.93
N THR A 9 -7.06 21.63 21.76
CA THR A 9 -8.16 20.71 21.44
C THR A 9 -8.09 20.18 20.00
N ASP A 10 -7.66 21.00 19.03
CA ASP A 10 -7.62 20.60 17.61
C ASP A 10 -6.52 19.57 17.31
N ASP A 11 -5.34 19.71 17.92
CA ASP A 11 -4.24 18.75 17.71
C ASP A 11 -4.51 17.39 18.39
N GLY A 12 -5.14 17.41 19.57
CA GLY A 12 -5.59 16.19 20.24
C GLY A 12 -6.64 15.41 19.44
N ILE A 13 -7.55 16.13 18.76
CA ILE A 13 -8.56 15.52 17.88
C ILE A 13 -7.89 14.87 16.65
N ARG A 14 -6.89 15.53 16.04
CA ARG A 14 -6.17 14.99 14.87
C ARG A 14 -5.38 13.72 15.18
N ILE A 15 -4.68 13.68 16.32
CA ILE A 15 -3.94 12.49 16.77
C ILE A 15 -4.89 11.31 17.02
N ARG A 16 -6.06 11.57 17.62
CA ARG A 16 -7.10 10.55 17.85
C ARG A 16 -7.65 9.97 16.56
N TRP A 17 -7.84 10.79 15.53
CA TRP A 17 -8.28 10.31 14.21
C TRP A 17 -7.22 9.47 13.50
N ALA A 18 -5.96 9.92 13.51
CA ALA A 18 -4.86 9.15 12.96
C ALA A 18 -4.77 7.77 13.65
N ALA A 19 -4.90 7.73 14.98
CA ALA A 19 -4.93 6.48 15.74
C ALA A 19 -6.14 5.60 15.41
N ALA A 20 -7.33 6.20 15.21
CA ALA A 20 -8.55 5.47 14.84
C ALA A 20 -8.44 4.83 13.44
N PHE A 21 -7.92 5.56 12.45
CA PHE A 21 -7.67 5.01 11.12
C PHE A 21 -6.57 3.94 11.14
N LEU A 22 -5.52 4.11 11.95
CA LEU A 22 -4.49 3.10 12.16
C LEU A 22 -5.06 1.82 12.78
N GLY A 23 -5.90 1.97 13.80
CA GLY A 23 -6.59 0.86 14.45
C GLY A 23 -7.50 0.11 13.49
N ALA A 24 -8.29 0.83 12.69
CA ALA A 24 -9.13 0.23 11.65
C ALA A 24 -8.30 -0.53 10.61
N ALA A 25 -7.17 0.03 10.15
CA ALA A 25 -6.27 -0.63 9.22
C ALA A 25 -5.65 -1.92 9.82
N VAL A 26 -5.19 -1.88 11.07
CA VAL A 26 -4.64 -3.07 11.77
C VAL A 26 -5.70 -4.17 11.89
N VAL A 27 -6.94 -3.80 12.24
CA VAL A 27 -8.07 -4.75 12.33
C VAL A 27 -8.40 -5.37 10.97
N LEU A 28 -8.42 -4.57 9.90
CA LEU A 28 -8.62 -5.06 8.53
C LEU A 28 -7.51 -6.03 8.09
N ILE A 29 -6.26 -5.70 8.35
CA ILE A 29 -5.10 -6.54 8.03
C ILE A 29 -5.17 -7.87 8.77
N THR A 30 -5.47 -7.81 10.07
CA THR A 30 -5.58 -9.01 10.92
C THR A 30 -6.73 -9.89 10.44
N GLY A 31 -7.86 -9.29 10.08
CA GLY A 31 -8.99 -10.02 9.51
C GLY A 31 -8.68 -10.66 8.16
N HIS A 32 -7.98 -9.96 7.27
CA HIS A 32 -7.59 -10.48 5.97
C HIS A 32 -6.62 -11.66 6.08
N VAL A 33 -5.54 -11.52 6.85
CA VAL A 33 -4.60 -12.62 7.11
C VAL A 33 -5.32 -13.85 7.67
N SER A 34 -6.30 -13.62 8.56
CA SER A 34 -7.09 -14.71 9.16
C SER A 34 -8.04 -15.42 8.20
N THR A 35 -8.37 -14.82 7.05
CA THR A 35 -9.31 -15.42 6.07
C THR A 35 -8.65 -16.17 4.92
N VAL A 36 -7.40 -15.86 4.58
CA VAL A 36 -6.78 -16.35 3.34
C VAL A 36 -5.91 -17.60 3.54
N HIS A 37 -5.45 -17.92 4.76
CA HIS A 37 -4.28 -18.81 4.96
C HIS A 37 -4.47 -20.04 5.87
N TYR A 38 -5.70 -20.46 6.16
CA TYR A 38 -5.91 -21.62 7.00
C TYR A 38 -6.63 -22.74 6.25
N ASP A 39 -5.98 -23.91 6.23
CA ASP A 39 -6.55 -25.21 5.89
C ASP A 39 -6.33 -26.16 7.07
N GLY A 40 -7.27 -27.06 7.31
CA GLY A 40 -7.25 -28.01 8.44
C GLY A 40 -8.32 -27.76 9.50
N ALA A 41 -8.27 -28.55 10.58
CA ALA A 41 -9.25 -28.48 11.66
C ALA A 41 -9.22 -27.09 12.34
N GLY A 42 -10.30 -26.32 12.21
CA GLY A 42 -10.40 -24.96 12.74
C GLY A 42 -10.19 -23.84 11.70
N ALA A 43 -9.87 -24.18 10.45
CA ALA A 43 -9.77 -23.22 9.35
C ALA A 43 -11.04 -22.38 9.18
N ASP A 44 -12.20 -23.01 9.21
CA ASP A 44 -13.49 -22.32 9.08
C ASP A 44 -13.76 -21.36 10.24
N VAL A 45 -13.30 -21.71 11.45
CA VAL A 45 -13.42 -20.84 12.63
C VAL A 45 -12.51 -19.62 12.49
N LEU A 46 -11.26 -19.80 12.05
CA LEU A 46 -10.32 -18.71 11.80
C LEU A 46 -10.77 -17.81 10.64
N ARG A 47 -11.32 -18.39 9.57
CA ARG A 47 -11.97 -17.65 8.48
C ARG A 47 -13.16 -16.85 8.99
N GLY A 48 -13.99 -17.44 9.85
CA GLY A 48 -15.11 -16.76 10.51
C GLY A 48 -14.65 -15.56 11.34
N ILE A 49 -13.63 -15.75 12.20
CA ILE A 49 -13.02 -14.69 12.99
C ILE A 49 -12.44 -13.61 12.09
N GLY A 50 -11.73 -14.00 11.03
CA GLY A 50 -11.16 -13.08 10.05
C GLY A 50 -12.23 -12.22 9.38
N LEU A 51 -13.34 -12.84 8.95
CA LEU A 51 -14.48 -12.14 8.36
C LEU A 51 -15.08 -11.13 9.33
N VAL A 52 -15.29 -11.53 10.59
CA VAL A 52 -15.80 -10.64 11.65
C VAL A 52 -14.86 -9.46 11.88
N LEU A 53 -13.55 -9.71 11.96
CA LEU A 53 -12.55 -8.65 12.10
C LEU A 53 -12.55 -7.72 10.88
N MET A 54 -12.70 -8.24 9.66
CA MET A 54 -12.82 -7.40 8.47
C MET A 54 -14.08 -6.54 8.50
N ILE A 55 -15.23 -7.09 8.88
CA ILE A 55 -16.48 -6.34 9.04
C ILE A 55 -16.31 -5.22 10.08
N ILE A 56 -15.74 -5.53 11.25
CA ILE A 56 -15.47 -4.54 12.29
C ILE A 56 -14.51 -3.46 11.76
N GLY A 57 -13.46 -3.86 11.06
CA GLY A 57 -12.50 -2.96 10.42
C GLY A 57 -13.17 -1.99 9.45
N VAL A 58 -14.04 -2.49 8.56
CA VAL A 58 -14.81 -1.67 7.62
C VAL A 58 -15.76 -0.74 8.38
N LEU A 59 -16.48 -1.22 9.38
CA LEU A 59 -17.41 -0.41 10.18
C LEU A 59 -16.68 0.73 10.91
N LEU A 60 -15.56 0.44 11.58
CA LEU A 60 -14.73 1.46 12.24
C LEU A 60 -14.22 2.50 11.24
N ALA A 61 -13.88 2.05 10.05
CA ALA A 61 -13.37 2.90 9.00
C ALA A 61 -14.47 3.82 8.41
N VAL A 62 -15.68 3.30 8.19
CA VAL A 62 -16.87 4.06 7.79
C VAL A 62 -17.29 5.03 8.89
N LEU A 63 -17.30 4.62 10.15
CA LEU A 63 -17.61 5.49 11.28
C LEU A 63 -16.58 6.60 11.41
N GLY A 64 -15.29 6.30 11.23
CA GLY A 64 -14.22 7.30 11.22
C GLY A 64 -14.38 8.30 10.08
N LEU A 65 -14.82 7.84 8.91
CA LEU A 65 -15.17 8.70 7.78
C LEU A 65 -16.40 9.57 8.02
N ALA A 66 -17.47 9.01 8.59
CA ALA A 66 -18.68 9.76 8.88
C ALA A 66 -18.41 10.84 9.93
N ALA A 67 -17.69 10.49 10.99
CA ALA A 67 -17.42 11.37 12.11
C ALA A 67 -16.38 12.47 11.80
N GLY A 68 -15.50 12.25 10.82
CA GLY A 68 -14.59 13.29 10.36
C GLY A 68 -15.12 14.17 9.23
N LEU A 69 -16.27 13.82 8.61
CA LEU A 69 -16.90 14.61 7.54
C LEU A 69 -17.23 16.06 7.95
N PRO A 70 -17.74 16.36 9.17
CA PRO A 70 -17.97 17.73 9.63
C PRO A 70 -16.66 18.51 9.77
N PHE A 71 -15.60 17.85 10.25
CA PHE A 71 -14.26 18.45 10.36
C PHE A 71 -13.64 18.70 9.00
N ALA A 72 -13.84 17.80 8.04
CA ALA A 72 -13.44 18.02 6.66
C ALA A 72 -14.11 19.26 6.11
N ARG A 73 -15.44 19.40 6.28
CA ARG A 73 -16.21 20.58 5.86
C ARG A 73 -15.71 21.86 6.50
N ASP A 74 -15.47 21.86 7.80
CA ASP A 74 -14.96 23.04 8.51
C ASP A 74 -13.53 23.38 8.11
N ALA A 75 -12.70 22.37 7.88
CA ALA A 75 -11.34 22.56 7.42
C ALA A 75 -11.31 23.04 5.95
N VAL A 76 -12.22 22.59 5.06
CA VAL A 76 -12.38 23.14 3.70
C VAL A 76 -12.76 24.63 3.77
N ARG A 77 -13.67 24.98 4.67
CA ARG A 77 -14.12 26.38 4.86
C ARG A 77 -13.00 27.30 5.35
N ARG A 78 -12.07 26.78 6.16
CA ARG A 78 -10.95 27.56 6.74
C ARG A 78 -9.68 27.57 5.88
N ASP A 79 -9.29 26.40 5.37
CA ASP A 79 -7.97 26.16 4.73
C ASP A 79 -8.07 25.86 3.21
N GLY A 80 -9.27 25.83 2.63
CA GLY A 80 -9.51 25.54 1.21
C GLY A 80 -9.27 24.08 0.81
N LEU A 81 -8.91 23.83 -0.46
CA LEU A 81 -8.63 22.50 -1.04
C LEU A 81 -7.58 21.68 -0.26
N ARG A 82 -6.76 22.33 0.58
CA ARG A 82 -5.70 21.72 1.39
C ARG A 82 -6.21 20.91 2.59
N ALA A 83 -7.44 21.11 3.02
CA ALA A 83 -8.06 20.31 4.07
C ALA A 83 -8.79 19.08 3.53
N VAL A 84 -9.26 19.15 2.29
CA VAL A 84 -9.88 18.03 1.55
C VAL A 84 -8.90 16.87 1.42
N GLY A 85 -7.62 17.14 1.19
CA GLY A 85 -6.65 16.08 0.91
C GLY A 85 -6.29 15.22 2.12
N LEU A 86 -6.25 15.75 3.35
CA LEU A 86 -5.98 14.96 4.56
C LEU A 86 -7.17 14.08 4.95
N PHE A 87 -8.39 14.60 4.81
CA PHE A 87 -9.60 13.83 5.05
C PHE A 87 -9.83 12.79 3.95
N GLY A 88 -9.61 13.21 2.71
CA GLY A 88 -9.57 12.34 1.55
C GLY A 88 -8.54 11.23 1.72
N LEU A 89 -7.35 11.50 2.24
CA LEU A 89 -6.30 10.50 2.47
C LEU A 89 -6.75 9.38 3.44
N GLY A 90 -7.40 9.73 4.55
CA GLY A 90 -7.98 8.73 5.48
C GLY A 90 -9.09 7.91 4.81
N ALA A 91 -9.97 8.58 4.06
CA ALA A 91 -11.02 7.93 3.27
C ALA A 91 -10.45 6.96 2.23
N VAL A 92 -9.42 7.41 1.53
CA VAL A 92 -8.71 6.71 0.48
C VAL A 92 -8.02 5.48 1.05
N VAL A 93 -7.39 5.54 2.22
CA VAL A 93 -6.77 4.36 2.85
C VAL A 93 -7.82 3.30 3.22
N VAL A 94 -8.93 3.73 3.79
CA VAL A 94 -10.06 2.87 4.16
C VAL A 94 -10.73 2.26 2.94
N LEU A 95 -11.04 3.09 1.95
CA LEU A 95 -11.63 2.67 0.69
C LEU A 95 -10.65 1.82 -0.13
N THR A 96 -9.34 2.03 -0.02
CA THR A 96 -8.32 1.15 -0.63
C THR A 96 -8.37 -0.22 0.01
N ALA A 97 -8.38 -0.31 1.33
CA ALA A 97 -8.44 -1.59 2.04
C ALA A 97 -9.76 -2.33 1.72
N ALA A 98 -10.89 -1.63 1.68
CA ALA A 98 -12.18 -2.21 1.30
C ALA A 98 -12.25 -2.55 -0.20
N ALA A 99 -11.71 -1.72 -1.09
CA ALA A 99 -11.69 -1.95 -2.53
C ALA A 99 -10.73 -3.07 -2.92
N MET A 100 -9.57 -3.21 -2.24
CA MET A 100 -8.66 -4.34 -2.40
C MET A 100 -9.34 -5.69 -2.16
N MET A 101 -10.42 -5.71 -1.37
CA MET A 101 -11.22 -6.92 -1.12
C MET A 101 -12.27 -7.21 -2.22
N ILE A 102 -12.66 -6.22 -3.02
CA ILE A 102 -13.76 -6.35 -4.01
C ILE A 102 -13.21 -6.27 -5.45
N LEU A 103 -12.31 -5.32 -5.72
CA LEU A 103 -11.59 -5.10 -6.96
C LEU A 103 -10.12 -4.76 -6.64
N PRO A 104 -9.17 -5.71 -6.76
CA PRO A 104 -7.75 -5.46 -6.46
C PRO A 104 -7.16 -4.29 -7.26
N PHE A 105 -7.72 -3.99 -8.44
CA PHE A 105 -7.33 -2.85 -9.28
C PHE A 105 -7.75 -1.47 -8.73
N ALA A 106 -8.91 -1.39 -8.06
CA ALA A 106 -9.41 -0.13 -7.53
C ALA A 106 -8.53 0.37 -6.38
N GLY A 107 -8.00 -0.53 -5.56
CA GLY A 107 -7.08 -0.16 -4.49
C GLY A 107 -5.75 0.43 -4.98
N THR A 108 -5.22 0.00 -6.13
CA THR A 108 -4.00 0.58 -6.69
C THR A 108 -4.22 2.04 -7.10
N ILE A 109 -5.35 2.35 -7.75
CA ILE A 109 -5.70 3.71 -8.16
C ILE A 109 -5.84 4.62 -6.94
N VAL A 110 -6.54 4.13 -5.92
CA VAL A 110 -6.78 4.86 -4.68
C VAL A 110 -5.45 5.07 -3.93
N LEU A 111 -4.57 4.07 -3.90
CA LEU A 111 -3.22 4.20 -3.34
C LEU A 111 -2.37 5.25 -4.07
N ILE A 112 -2.41 5.27 -5.42
CA ILE A 112 -1.72 6.30 -6.21
C ILE A 112 -2.25 7.69 -5.86
N ALA A 113 -3.57 7.85 -5.77
CA ALA A 113 -4.17 9.11 -5.36
C ALA A 113 -3.74 9.51 -3.93
N ALA A 114 -3.70 8.56 -3.00
CA ALA A 114 -3.21 8.76 -1.63
C ALA A 114 -1.76 9.24 -1.62
N ALA A 115 -0.92 8.56 -2.39
CA ALA A 115 0.50 8.83 -2.52
C ALA A 115 0.77 10.24 -3.07
N VAL A 116 0.10 10.61 -4.17
CA VAL A 116 0.21 11.94 -4.76
C VAL A 116 -0.22 12.99 -3.75
N THR A 117 -1.38 12.80 -3.12
CA THR A 117 -1.92 13.69 -2.09
C THR A 117 -0.90 13.86 -0.96
N LEU A 118 -0.43 12.76 -0.37
CA LEU A 118 0.57 12.77 0.71
C LEU A 118 1.84 13.53 0.32
N LEU A 119 2.38 13.29 -0.87
CA LEU A 119 3.59 13.96 -1.36
C LEU A 119 3.39 15.45 -1.61
N GLU A 120 2.17 15.89 -1.92
CA GLU A 120 1.86 17.31 -1.99
C GLU A 120 1.79 17.99 -0.63
N TYR A 121 1.38 17.25 0.42
CA TYR A 121 1.28 17.76 1.79
C TYR A 121 2.59 17.76 2.58
N VAL A 122 3.54 16.87 2.25
CA VAL A 122 4.83 16.82 2.95
C VAL A 122 5.66 18.05 2.58
N ASP A 123 5.98 18.84 3.62
CA ASP A 123 6.78 20.07 3.66
C ASP A 123 7.46 20.46 2.33
N ARG A 124 6.90 21.45 1.62
CA ARG A 124 7.53 22.01 0.41
C ARG A 124 8.64 23.01 0.72
N ASP A 125 8.64 23.56 1.94
CA ASP A 125 9.41 24.76 2.28
C ASP A 125 10.69 24.44 3.09
N ALA A 126 10.93 23.18 3.44
CA ALA A 126 12.14 22.82 4.15
C ALA A 126 13.37 22.82 3.23
N ALA A 127 14.52 23.23 3.78
CA ALA A 127 15.77 23.30 3.04
C ALA A 127 16.14 21.94 2.42
N LEU A 128 16.58 21.98 1.16
CA LEU A 128 16.99 20.78 0.46
C LEU A 128 18.33 20.28 1.02
N PRO A 129 18.43 19.01 1.42
CA PRO A 129 19.70 18.43 1.84
C PRO A 129 20.62 18.21 0.63
N PRO A 130 21.94 18.06 0.84
CA PRO A 130 22.89 17.81 -0.23
C PRO A 130 22.53 16.57 -1.06
N PRO A 131 22.86 16.51 -2.37
CA PRO A 131 22.56 15.39 -3.25
C PRO A 131 22.99 14.02 -2.73
N ALA A 132 24.16 13.96 -2.10
CA ALA A 132 24.68 12.73 -1.51
C ALA A 132 23.82 12.21 -0.35
N ALA A 133 23.23 13.10 0.46
CA ALA A 133 22.35 12.71 1.57
C ALA A 133 21.01 12.19 1.02
N ARG A 134 20.44 12.85 0.01
CA ARG A 134 19.21 12.39 -0.68
C ARG A 134 19.41 11.01 -1.29
N LEU A 135 20.53 10.80 -1.97
CA LEU A 135 20.89 9.50 -2.52
C LEU A 135 20.94 8.42 -1.45
N ARG A 136 21.66 8.67 -0.35
CA ARG A 136 21.76 7.70 0.76
C ARG A 136 20.40 7.35 1.37
N LEU A 137 19.50 8.32 1.48
CA LEU A 137 18.12 8.08 1.95
C LEU A 137 17.29 7.26 0.96
N ALA A 138 17.50 7.42 -0.34
CA ALA A 138 16.73 6.70 -1.37
C ALA A 138 17.17 5.24 -1.57
N LEU A 139 18.45 4.93 -1.31
CA LEU A 139 19.03 3.61 -1.57
C LEU A 139 18.30 2.45 -0.87
N PRO A 140 17.96 2.50 0.44
CA PRO A 140 17.29 1.39 1.12
C PRO A 140 15.95 1.00 0.48
N PHE A 141 15.15 1.98 0.06
CA PHE A 141 13.86 1.72 -0.60
C PHE A 141 14.04 1.10 -1.99
N SER A 142 15.04 1.59 -2.72
CA SER A 142 15.40 1.04 -4.03
C SER A 142 15.85 -0.41 -3.91
N LEU A 143 16.71 -0.71 -2.94
CA LEU A 143 17.17 -2.07 -2.64
C LEU A 143 16.01 -2.97 -2.18
N ALA A 144 15.09 -2.46 -1.37
CA ALA A 144 13.91 -3.20 -0.95
C ALA A 144 13.01 -3.59 -2.13
N VAL A 145 12.78 -2.67 -3.07
CA VAL A 145 12.03 -2.98 -4.31
C VAL A 145 12.81 -4.00 -5.14
N LEU A 146 14.11 -3.80 -5.36
CA LEU A 146 14.93 -4.74 -6.13
C LEU A 146 15.00 -6.14 -5.51
N ALA A 147 14.90 -6.27 -4.18
CA ALA A 147 14.78 -7.56 -3.49
C ALA A 147 13.36 -8.15 -3.61
N LEU A 148 12.33 -7.31 -3.62
CA LEU A 148 10.93 -7.71 -3.80
C LEU A 148 10.69 -8.32 -5.19
N LEU A 149 11.35 -7.83 -6.24
CA LEU A 149 11.14 -8.31 -7.62
C LEU A 149 11.44 -9.80 -7.82
N PRO A 150 12.66 -10.32 -7.54
CA PRO A 150 12.95 -11.74 -7.70
C PRO A 150 12.07 -12.59 -6.79
N PHE A 151 11.75 -12.11 -5.58
CA PHE A 151 10.82 -12.79 -4.68
C PHE A 151 9.42 -12.90 -5.30
N GLY A 152 8.90 -11.81 -5.87
CA GLY A 152 7.59 -11.79 -6.54
C GLY A 152 7.56 -12.67 -7.79
N ILE A 153 8.64 -12.68 -8.58
CA ILE A 153 8.79 -13.56 -9.76
C ILE A 153 8.77 -15.03 -9.34
N LEU A 154 9.60 -15.41 -8.36
CA LEU A 154 9.65 -16.79 -7.84
C LEU A 154 8.31 -17.19 -7.24
N HIS A 155 7.65 -16.27 -6.55
CA HIS A 155 6.32 -16.53 -6.00
C HIS A 155 5.31 -16.83 -7.11
N VAL A 156 5.22 -16.01 -8.16
CA VAL A 156 4.26 -16.22 -9.27
C VAL A 156 4.58 -17.47 -10.09
N LEU A 157 5.87 -17.70 -10.41
CA LEU A 157 6.29 -18.73 -11.38
C LEU A 157 6.75 -20.05 -10.74
N VAL A 158 6.90 -20.13 -9.43
CA VAL A 158 7.47 -21.32 -8.79
C VAL A 158 6.63 -21.71 -7.59
N TRP A 159 6.57 -20.86 -6.57
CA TRP A 159 5.95 -21.25 -5.31
C TRP A 159 4.42 -21.33 -5.39
N ASN A 160 3.76 -20.38 -6.04
CA ASN A 160 2.30 -20.38 -6.15
C ASN A 160 1.78 -21.59 -6.96
N PRO A 161 2.32 -21.93 -8.15
CA PRO A 161 1.90 -23.14 -8.87
C PRO A 161 2.10 -24.43 -8.04
N GLN A 162 3.25 -24.57 -7.37
CA GLN A 162 3.54 -25.75 -6.54
C GLN A 162 2.61 -25.88 -5.33
N VAL A 163 2.23 -24.77 -4.71
CA VAL A 163 1.27 -24.76 -3.59
C VAL A 163 -0.13 -25.13 -4.08
N LYS A 164 -0.53 -24.65 -5.25
CA LYS A 164 -1.86 -24.92 -5.82
C LYS A 164 -2.07 -26.35 -6.29
N LEU A 165 -1.02 -26.99 -6.77
CA LEU A 165 -1.09 -28.34 -7.36
C LEU A 165 -0.10 -29.28 -6.65
N PRO A 166 -0.35 -29.56 -5.36
CA PRO A 166 0.54 -30.42 -4.58
C PRO A 166 0.59 -31.82 -5.22
N GLY A 167 1.80 -32.31 -5.45
CA GLY A 167 2.03 -33.63 -6.06
C GLY A 167 2.35 -33.60 -7.55
N LEU A 168 2.22 -32.45 -8.22
CA LEU A 168 2.75 -32.26 -9.57
C LEU A 168 4.11 -31.53 -9.53
N SER A 169 5.03 -31.96 -10.38
CA SER A 169 6.25 -31.21 -10.66
C SER A 169 5.96 -29.97 -11.50
N LEU A 170 6.85 -28.96 -11.44
CA LEU A 170 6.69 -27.74 -12.25
C LEU A 170 6.66 -28.02 -13.75
N ASP A 171 7.46 -29.00 -14.22
CA ASP A 171 7.49 -29.39 -15.63
C ASP A 171 6.15 -30.01 -16.07
N GLU A 172 5.50 -30.80 -15.21
CA GLU A 172 4.16 -31.33 -15.49
C GLU A 172 3.10 -30.24 -15.52
N ILE A 173 3.17 -29.29 -14.57
CA ILE A 173 2.24 -28.16 -14.52
C ILE A 173 2.35 -27.34 -15.80
N TYR A 174 3.58 -26.96 -16.18
CA TYR A 174 3.83 -26.16 -17.37
C TYR A 174 3.58 -26.93 -18.67
N GLY A 175 3.86 -28.24 -18.69
CA GLY A 175 3.53 -29.11 -19.81
C GLY A 175 2.03 -29.20 -20.08
N ARG A 176 1.22 -29.33 -19.02
CA ARG A 176 -0.25 -29.35 -19.14
C ARG A 176 -0.83 -28.00 -19.54
N LEU A 177 -0.30 -26.89 -18.99
CA LEU A 177 -0.70 -25.54 -19.41
C LEU A 177 -0.41 -25.31 -20.90
N SER A 178 0.78 -25.72 -21.36
CA SER A 178 1.13 -25.67 -22.77
C SER A 178 0.24 -26.57 -23.64
N ALA A 179 -0.15 -27.75 -23.16
CA ALA A 179 -1.03 -28.66 -23.88
C ALA A 179 -2.47 -28.13 -23.99
N ALA A 180 -2.91 -27.31 -23.03
CA ALA A 180 -4.21 -26.65 -23.01
C ALA A 180 -4.24 -25.33 -23.79
N ASP A 181 -3.16 -24.99 -24.51
CA ASP A 181 -2.96 -23.72 -25.21
C ASP A 181 -3.15 -22.48 -24.31
N GLN A 182 -2.92 -22.66 -23.00
CA GLN A 182 -2.98 -21.57 -22.04
C GLN A 182 -1.69 -20.77 -22.10
N SER A 183 -1.78 -19.49 -22.43
CA SER A 183 -0.61 -18.63 -22.44
C SER A 183 -0.11 -18.45 -21.01
N LEU A 184 1.07 -18.99 -20.72
CA LEU A 184 1.90 -18.53 -19.62
C LEU A 184 2.27 -17.09 -19.94
N SER A 185 1.45 -16.14 -19.51
CA SER A 185 1.73 -14.72 -19.75
C SER A 185 2.83 -14.24 -18.81
N VAL A 186 4.02 -14.85 -18.96
CA VAL A 186 5.31 -14.39 -18.44
C VAL A 186 5.54 -12.93 -18.84
N THR A 187 4.96 -12.49 -19.96
CA THR A 187 4.90 -11.08 -20.38
C THR A 187 4.41 -10.13 -19.29
N TRP A 188 3.38 -10.48 -18.51
CA TRP A 188 2.89 -9.62 -17.42
C TRP A 188 3.88 -9.54 -16.26
N VAL A 189 4.48 -10.68 -15.88
CA VAL A 189 5.51 -10.77 -14.83
C VAL A 189 6.76 -9.99 -15.21
N ILE A 190 7.25 -10.15 -16.44
CA ILE A 190 8.40 -9.40 -16.98
C ILE A 190 8.08 -7.91 -17.05
N SER A 191 6.91 -7.54 -17.56
CA SER A 191 6.52 -6.12 -17.67
C SER A 191 6.47 -5.46 -16.30
N TRP A 192 5.88 -6.12 -15.31
CA TRP A 192 5.88 -5.68 -13.92
C TRP A 192 7.30 -5.51 -13.37
N ALA A 193 8.16 -6.51 -13.54
CA ALA A 193 9.55 -6.48 -13.06
C ALA A 193 10.37 -5.37 -13.73
N VAL A 194 10.20 -5.16 -15.04
CA VAL A 194 10.90 -4.11 -15.80
C VAL A 194 10.46 -2.72 -15.34
N VAL A 195 9.15 -2.50 -15.19
CA VAL A 195 8.60 -1.21 -14.75
C VAL A 195 9.12 -0.85 -13.37
N TRP A 196 9.01 -1.76 -12.40
CA TRP A 196 9.41 -1.47 -11.03
C TRP A 196 10.92 -1.54 -10.81
N GLY A 197 11.64 -2.38 -11.56
CA GLY A 197 13.11 -2.39 -11.58
C GLY A 197 13.67 -1.09 -12.14
N GLY A 198 13.11 -0.62 -13.25
CA GLY A 198 13.43 0.70 -13.81
C GLY A 198 13.13 1.83 -12.83
N ALA A 199 11.96 1.81 -12.18
CA ALA A 199 11.60 2.81 -11.17
C ALA A 199 12.53 2.78 -9.95
N ALA A 200 12.91 1.59 -9.46
CA ALA A 200 13.84 1.43 -8.34
C ALA A 200 15.25 1.94 -8.67
N LEU A 201 15.72 1.73 -9.91
CA LEU A 201 17.02 2.24 -10.37
C LEU A 201 16.98 3.75 -10.64
N ALA A 202 15.86 4.27 -11.15
CA ALA A 202 15.69 5.69 -11.44
C ALA A 202 15.53 6.52 -10.16
N PHE A 203 14.84 6.01 -9.14
CA PHE A 203 14.56 6.72 -7.90
C PHE A 203 15.79 7.36 -7.21
N PRO A 204 16.91 6.64 -6.96
CA PRO A 204 18.10 7.24 -6.36
C PRO A 204 18.79 8.26 -7.28
N LEU A 205 18.72 8.06 -8.60
CA LEU A 205 19.26 9.00 -9.59
C LEU A 205 18.44 10.31 -9.61
N ILE A 206 17.12 10.18 -9.54
CA ILE A 206 16.19 11.29 -9.40
C ILE A 206 16.49 12.04 -8.09
N CYS A 207 16.71 11.31 -6.99
CA CYS A 207 17.04 11.91 -5.69
C CYS A 207 18.38 12.62 -5.63
N ARG A 208 19.35 12.17 -6.44
CA ARG A 208 20.65 12.83 -6.60
C ARG A 208 20.57 14.08 -7.48
N SER A 209 19.56 14.21 -8.34
CA SER A 209 19.48 15.30 -9.32
C SER A 209 19.20 16.64 -8.65
N ASP A 210 19.97 17.66 -9.05
CA ASP A 210 19.74 19.07 -8.66
C ASP A 210 18.70 19.75 -9.56
N ARG A 211 18.44 19.18 -10.74
CA ARG A 211 17.47 19.71 -11.71
C ARG A 211 16.04 19.28 -11.42
N LEU A 212 15.86 18.17 -10.69
CA LEU A 212 14.56 17.61 -10.38
C LEU A 212 14.14 18.03 -8.97
N THR A 213 13.54 19.22 -8.88
CA THR A 213 13.05 19.84 -7.64
C THR A 213 11.86 19.08 -7.01
N PHE A 214 11.29 18.11 -7.72
CA PHE A 214 10.29 17.20 -7.17
C PHE A 214 10.81 16.38 -5.98
N VAL A 215 12.13 16.11 -5.94
CA VAL A 215 12.75 15.45 -4.78
C VAL A 215 13.00 16.48 -3.69
N GLY A 216 11.96 16.66 -2.90
CA GLY A 216 11.93 17.59 -1.79
C GLY A 216 12.76 17.13 -0.57
N PRO A 217 12.37 17.58 0.63
CA PRO A 217 13.10 17.32 1.87
C PRO A 217 13.28 15.83 2.21
N PRO A 218 14.14 15.47 3.19
CA PRO A 218 14.42 14.08 3.58
C PRO A 218 13.16 13.24 3.77
N ARG A 219 12.16 13.84 4.42
CA ARG A 219 10.86 13.24 4.72
C ARG A 219 10.06 12.89 3.47
N ARG A 220 10.04 13.77 2.47
CA ARG A 220 9.37 13.52 1.19
C ARG A 220 10.07 12.41 0.42
N THR A 221 11.40 12.35 0.50
CA THR A 221 12.20 11.27 -0.09
C THR A 221 11.83 9.91 0.55
N VAL A 222 11.74 9.86 1.88
CA VAL A 222 11.33 8.64 2.60
C VAL A 222 9.90 8.23 2.23
N CYS A 223 8.94 9.15 2.26
CA CYS A 223 7.55 8.85 1.85
C CYS A 223 7.48 8.35 0.40
N ALA A 224 8.21 8.97 -0.53
CA ALA A 224 8.24 8.54 -1.92
C ALA A 224 8.83 7.14 -2.09
N GLY A 225 9.89 6.80 -1.36
CA GLY A 225 10.48 5.47 -1.38
C GLY A 225 9.55 4.38 -0.81
N LEU A 226 8.83 4.69 0.28
CA LEU A 226 7.81 3.81 0.85
C LEU A 226 6.62 3.60 -0.09
N ILE A 227 6.15 4.67 -0.74
CA ILE A 227 5.10 4.60 -1.76
C ILE A 227 5.55 3.73 -2.93
N LEU A 228 6.79 3.90 -3.41
CA LEU A 228 7.35 3.11 -4.49
C LEU A 228 7.31 1.60 -4.14
N LEU A 229 7.75 1.26 -2.93
CA LEU A 229 7.71 -0.11 -2.42
C LEU A 229 6.28 -0.66 -2.33
N ALA A 230 5.34 0.14 -1.81
CA ALA A 230 3.94 -0.24 -1.73
C ALA A 230 3.33 -0.50 -3.11
N LEU A 231 3.54 0.40 -4.08
CA LEU A 231 2.99 0.25 -5.42
C LEU A 231 3.55 -0.99 -6.13
N ALA A 232 4.86 -1.26 -5.99
CA ALA A 232 5.47 -2.48 -6.51
C ALA A 232 4.81 -3.73 -5.91
N GLY A 233 4.62 -3.77 -4.59
CA GLY A 233 3.99 -4.89 -3.91
C GLY A 233 2.51 -5.08 -4.20
N TYR A 234 1.70 -4.02 -4.25
CA TYR A 234 0.27 -4.19 -4.58
C TYR A 234 0.03 -4.56 -6.04
N SER A 235 0.83 -4.02 -6.97
CA SER A 235 0.70 -4.37 -8.39
C SER A 235 1.24 -5.76 -8.73
N HIS A 236 1.94 -6.42 -7.80
CA HIS A 236 2.38 -7.81 -7.98
C HIS A 236 1.21 -8.77 -8.23
N GLY A 237 0.08 -8.60 -7.53
CA GLY A 237 -1.11 -9.43 -7.77
C GLY A 237 -1.64 -9.37 -9.20
N ILE A 238 -1.49 -8.21 -9.86
CA ILE A 238 -1.85 -8.02 -11.28
C ILE A 238 -0.94 -8.87 -12.18
N SER A 239 0.36 -8.94 -11.84
CA SER A 239 1.34 -9.70 -12.60
C SER A 239 1.10 -11.22 -12.53
N GLY A 240 0.56 -11.71 -11.42
CA GLY A 240 0.22 -13.12 -11.22
C GLY A 240 -1.17 -13.53 -11.70
N PHE A 241 -2.06 -12.57 -11.99
CA PHE A 241 -3.46 -12.83 -12.30
C PHE A 241 -3.66 -13.75 -13.50
N SER A 242 -2.95 -13.50 -14.61
CA SER A 242 -3.07 -14.33 -15.82
C SER A 242 -2.63 -15.77 -15.59
N MET A 243 -1.57 -15.97 -14.79
CA MET A 243 -1.09 -17.31 -14.43
C MET A 243 -2.12 -18.01 -13.54
N GLY A 244 -2.71 -17.29 -12.58
CA GLY A 244 -3.77 -17.80 -11.72
C GLY A 244 -4.98 -18.29 -12.50
N MET A 245 -5.48 -17.49 -13.45
CA MET A 245 -6.60 -17.85 -14.33
C MET A 245 -6.27 -19.04 -15.22
N ALA A 246 -5.10 -19.06 -15.87
CA ALA A 246 -4.66 -20.17 -16.71
C ALA A 246 -4.65 -21.51 -15.94
N MET A 247 -4.20 -21.50 -14.69
CA MET A 247 -4.26 -22.68 -13.83
C MET A 247 -5.70 -23.09 -13.49
N ALA A 248 -6.57 -22.12 -13.17
CA ALA A 248 -7.96 -22.41 -12.86
C ALA A 248 -8.74 -22.98 -14.05
N ASP A 249 -8.40 -22.56 -15.27
CA ASP A 249 -9.03 -23.05 -16.50
C ASP A 249 -8.49 -24.43 -16.93
N THR A 250 -7.29 -24.82 -16.46
CA THR A 250 -6.62 -26.07 -16.86
C THR A 250 -6.79 -27.20 -15.86
N PHE A 251 -6.82 -26.88 -14.56
CA PHE A 251 -6.79 -27.87 -13.48
C PHE A 251 -8.07 -27.80 -12.67
N GLU A 252 -8.85 -28.88 -12.69
CA GLU A 252 -10.06 -29.01 -11.86
C GLU A 252 -9.74 -28.93 -10.36
N GLU A 253 -8.52 -29.32 -9.98
CA GLU A 253 -8.02 -29.29 -8.60
C GLU A 253 -7.72 -27.87 -8.09
N SER A 254 -7.66 -26.86 -8.97
CA SER A 254 -7.39 -25.47 -8.60
C SER A 254 -8.59 -24.56 -8.97
N PRO A 255 -9.72 -24.66 -8.26
CA PRO A 255 -10.97 -23.99 -8.65
C PRO A 255 -10.93 -22.46 -8.55
N THR A 256 -9.82 -21.85 -8.09
CA THR A 256 -9.70 -20.40 -7.94
C THR A 256 -8.51 -19.85 -8.70
N GLY A 257 -8.74 -18.77 -9.46
CA GLY A 257 -7.68 -18.01 -10.14
C GLY A 257 -6.84 -17.15 -9.19
N GLY A 258 -7.14 -17.16 -7.89
CA GLY A 258 -6.47 -16.34 -6.88
C GLY A 258 -5.04 -16.77 -6.56
N ASP A 259 -4.32 -15.96 -5.80
CA ASP A 259 -2.98 -16.31 -5.32
C ASP A 259 -3.10 -17.10 -4.01
N ALA A 260 -2.48 -18.28 -3.92
CA ALA A 260 -2.64 -19.20 -2.79
C ALA A 260 -1.34 -19.41 -1.98
N GLY A 261 -0.20 -18.93 -2.48
CA GLY A 261 1.08 -19.13 -1.80
C GLY A 261 1.36 -18.08 -0.71
N PRO A 262 2.13 -18.43 0.33
CA PRO A 262 2.46 -17.51 1.44
C PRO A 262 3.26 -16.28 1.00
N GLY A 263 3.92 -16.33 -0.16
CA GLY A 263 4.66 -15.18 -0.69
C GLY A 263 3.75 -14.00 -1.03
N ALA A 264 2.51 -14.25 -1.47
CA ALA A 264 1.52 -13.20 -1.75
C ALA A 264 1.21 -12.39 -0.49
N THR A 265 1.03 -13.09 0.63
CA THR A 265 0.78 -12.47 1.93
C THR A 265 1.98 -11.71 2.45
N ILE A 266 3.19 -12.25 2.29
CA ILE A 266 4.42 -11.54 2.67
C ILE A 266 4.54 -10.23 1.88
N ILE A 267 4.35 -10.28 0.56
CA ILE A 267 4.37 -9.10 -0.32
C ILE A 267 3.30 -8.10 0.09
N GLY A 268 2.07 -8.56 0.33
CA GLY A 268 0.95 -7.74 0.77
C GLY A 268 1.20 -7.04 2.10
N ILE A 269 1.75 -7.75 3.09
CA ILE A 269 2.11 -7.20 4.40
C ILE A 269 3.19 -6.11 4.24
N VAL A 270 4.25 -6.38 3.47
CA VAL A 270 5.33 -5.40 3.22
C VAL A 270 4.77 -4.15 2.55
N ALA A 271 3.95 -4.32 1.52
CA ALA A 271 3.32 -3.22 0.80
C ALA A 271 2.45 -2.38 1.73
N GLN A 272 1.61 -3.03 2.53
CA GLN A 272 0.72 -2.39 3.48
C GLN A 272 1.48 -1.62 4.57
N LEU A 273 2.52 -2.23 5.16
CA LEU A 273 3.37 -1.58 6.16
C LEU A 273 4.07 -0.35 5.56
N ALA A 274 4.51 -0.43 4.31
CA ALA A 274 5.11 0.70 3.63
C ALA A 274 4.12 1.87 3.45
N VAL A 275 2.86 1.60 3.09
CA VAL A 275 1.81 2.61 3.04
C VAL A 275 1.58 3.24 4.41
N VAL A 276 1.38 2.41 5.43
CA VAL A 276 1.12 2.89 6.80
C VAL A 276 2.28 3.76 7.30
N ALA A 277 3.52 3.33 7.07
CA ALA A 277 4.70 4.11 7.42
C ALA A 277 4.75 5.44 6.64
N ALA A 278 4.45 5.44 5.34
CA ALA A 278 4.43 6.66 4.56
C ALA A 278 3.42 7.67 5.11
N LEU A 279 2.21 7.21 5.45
CA LEU A 279 1.14 8.02 6.02
C LEU A 279 1.51 8.58 7.40
N LEU A 280 2.00 7.73 8.30
CA LEU A 280 2.43 8.11 9.65
C LEU A 280 3.53 9.16 9.60
N ILE A 281 4.52 8.92 8.74
CA ILE A 281 5.56 9.90 8.48
C ILE A 281 4.87 11.14 7.96
N GLY A 282 4.24 11.16 6.79
CA GLY A 282 3.70 12.41 6.23
C GLY A 282 2.77 13.21 7.15
N ALA A 283 1.93 12.54 7.97
CA ALA A 283 1.07 13.18 8.96
C ALA A 283 1.85 13.93 10.07
N ALA A 284 2.97 13.36 10.54
CA ALA A 284 3.77 13.95 11.62
C ALA A 284 4.42 15.31 11.25
N ALA A 285 4.49 15.70 9.97
CA ALA A 285 5.21 16.91 9.53
C ALA A 285 4.45 18.18 9.92
N ARG A 286 3.14 18.03 10.15
CA ARG A 286 2.27 19.16 10.46
C ARG A 286 2.33 19.57 11.92
N ALA A 287 2.66 18.63 12.82
CA ALA A 287 2.79 18.91 14.25
C ALA A 287 3.95 19.86 14.56
N ASP A 288 5.02 19.79 13.75
CA ASP A 288 6.28 20.51 13.99
C ASP A 288 6.32 21.92 13.38
N ARG A 289 5.23 22.46 12.81
CA ARG A 289 5.21 23.84 12.31
C ARG A 289 4.73 24.81 13.41
N PRO A 290 5.62 25.40 14.23
CA PRO A 290 5.23 26.47 15.15
C PRO A 290 4.67 27.64 14.35
N ASN A 291 3.60 28.25 14.85
CA ASN A 291 2.91 29.37 14.22
C ASN A 291 3.79 30.63 14.21
N ALA A 292 4.76 30.69 13.31
CA ALA A 292 5.57 31.88 13.06
C ALA A 292 4.74 33.07 12.55
N ALA A 293 3.48 32.85 12.17
CA ALA A 293 2.55 33.87 11.70
C ALA A 293 1.78 34.60 12.82
N LEU A 294 1.92 34.22 14.10
CA LEU A 294 1.23 34.90 15.21
C LEU A 294 2.05 35.98 15.94
N ASN A 295 3.31 36.19 15.52
CA ASN A 295 4.20 37.20 16.11
C ASN A 295 4.49 38.36 15.14
N ARG A 296 3.64 38.60 14.14
CA ARG A 296 3.63 39.82 13.30
C ARG A 296 2.26 40.45 13.35
#